data_AF-A0A7S4J4U4-F1
#
_entry.id   AF-A0A7S4J4U4-F1
#
_cell.length_a   1.000
_cell.length_b   1.000
_cell.length_c   1.000
_cell.angle_alpha   90.00
_cell.angle_beta   90.00
_cell.angle_gamma   90.00
#
_symmetry.space_group_name_H-M   'P 1'
#
loop_
_entity.id
_entity.type
_entity.pdbx_description
1 polymer ?
#
loop_
_entity_poly.entity_id
_entity_poly.type
_entity_poly.pdbx_seq_one_letter_code
_entity_poly.pdbx_strand_id
1 'polypeptide(L)'
;VCFPSVVNPSYAPRGMHLCSVTILNDAMNRYEGRDDELDYAVRSELSSWFPEHSADIASSWEFKGMYRLKGAQPSQLSRWGASVHGGRECDAFRGRKLPRGLFVCGDHVSTATLNGAMESGVTAGKASAAAAAAMVSMGR
;
A
#
# COMPACT_ATOMS: atom_id res chain seq x y z
N VAL A 1 8.36 10.41 -5.11
CA VAL A 1 8.16 11.48 -4.12
C VAL A 1 6.79 12.12 -4.32
N CYS A 2 6.13 12.55 -3.25
CA CYS A 2 4.92 13.37 -3.32
C CYS A 2 4.90 14.44 -2.23
N PHE A 3 4.15 15.52 -2.46
CA PHE A 3 3.94 16.61 -1.50
C PHE A 3 2.46 16.66 -1.10
N PRO A 4 2.00 15.81 -0.16
CA PRO A 4 0.59 15.72 0.23
C PRO A 4 -0.04 17.06 0.63
N SER A 5 0.73 17.98 1.22
CA SER A 5 0.26 19.33 1.58
C SER A 5 -0.19 20.18 0.39
N VAL A 6 0.22 19.85 -0.84
CA VAL A 6 -0.26 20.51 -2.06
C VAL A 6 -1.67 20.05 -2.42
N VAL A 7 -2.02 18.82 -2.05
CA VAL A 7 -3.37 18.25 -2.25
C VAL A 7 -4.31 18.69 -1.13
N ASN A 8 -3.84 18.67 0.12
CA ASN A 8 -4.60 19.18 1.26
C ASN A 8 -3.68 19.98 2.20
N PRO A 9 -3.89 21.30 2.33
CA PRO A 9 -3.06 22.15 3.19
C PRO A 9 -2.99 21.72 4.66
N SER A 10 -3.98 20.97 5.17
CA SER A 10 -3.98 20.53 6.57
C SER A 10 -2.92 19.47 6.90
N TYR A 11 -2.26 18.88 5.90
CA TYR A 11 -1.19 17.91 6.10
C TYR A 11 0.15 18.53 6.52
N ALA A 12 0.27 19.86 6.55
CA ALA A 12 1.44 20.55 7.07
C ALA A 12 1.05 21.84 7.81
N PRO A 13 1.90 22.35 8.72
CA PRO A 13 1.74 23.70 9.26
C PRO A 13 1.69 24.77 8.16
N ARG A 14 1.09 25.93 8.47
CA ARG A 14 1.03 27.06 7.53
C ARG A 14 2.44 27.47 7.10
N GLY A 15 2.65 27.59 5.79
CA GLY A 15 3.93 27.97 5.20
C GLY A 15 4.94 26.83 5.08
N MET A 16 4.55 25.60 5.43
CA MET A 16 5.36 24.40 5.29
C MET A 16 4.75 23.44 4.28
N HIS A 17 5.59 22.56 3.74
CA HIS A 17 5.16 21.43 2.92
C HIS A 17 5.60 20.12 3.57
N LEU A 18 4.71 19.13 3.54
CA LEU A 18 5.07 17.76 3.91
C LEU A 18 5.55 17.05 2.65
N CYS A 19 6.79 16.56 2.66
CA CYS A 19 7.35 15.71 1.61
C CYS A 19 7.30 14.25 2.08
N SER A 20 6.76 13.37 1.23
CA SER A 20 6.74 11.93 1.46
C SER A 20 7.47 11.22 0.33
N VAL A 21 8.44 10.38 0.70
CA VAL A 21 9.28 9.63 -0.24
C VAL A 21 9.07 8.14 -0.01
N THR A 22 8.78 7.41 -1.08
CA THR A 22 8.71 5.95 -1.07
C THR A 22 10.05 5.40 -1.52
N ILE A 23 10.67 4.57 -0.68
CA ILE A 23 11.95 3.92 -0.96
C ILE A 23 11.69 2.44 -1.27
N LEU A 24 12.27 1.94 -2.36
CA LEU A 24 12.13 0.55 -2.77
C LEU A 24 13.10 -0.36 -2.01
N ASN A 25 12.82 -1.67 -2.03
CA ASN A 25 13.54 -2.67 -1.25
C ASN A 25 15.06 -2.63 -1.43
N ASP A 26 15.57 -2.43 -2.65
CA ASP A 26 17.02 -2.48 -2.89
C ASP A 26 17.76 -1.39 -2.11
N ALA A 27 17.21 -0.17 -2.08
CA ALA A 27 17.75 0.92 -1.28
C ALA A 27 17.57 0.65 0.22
N MET A 28 16.40 0.15 0.65
CA MET A 28 16.19 -0.18 2.06
C MET A 28 17.19 -1.25 2.57
N ASN A 29 17.46 -2.27 1.77
CA ASN A 29 18.42 -3.34 2.09
C ASN A 29 19.85 -2.79 2.11
N ARG A 30 20.20 -1.96 1.13
CA ARG A 30 21.53 -1.33 1.04
C ARG A 30 21.86 -0.52 2.30
N TYR A 31 20.89 0.21 2.85
CA TYR A 31 21.09 1.08 4.01
C TYR A 31 20.49 0.51 5.31
N GLU A 32 20.40 -0.82 5.43
CA GLU A 32 19.89 -1.45 6.65
C GLU A 32 20.73 -1.05 7.88
N GLY A 33 20.05 -0.55 8.93
CA GLY A 33 20.67 -0.06 10.16
C GLY A 33 21.42 1.28 10.02
N ARG A 34 21.32 1.96 8.86
CA ARG A 34 22.05 3.21 8.56
C ARG A 34 21.11 4.31 8.08
N ASP A 35 20.17 4.67 8.95
CA ASP A 35 19.06 5.58 8.62
C ASP A 35 19.54 6.98 8.23
N ASP A 36 20.59 7.49 8.88
CA ASP A 36 21.18 8.79 8.55
C ASP A 36 21.83 8.79 7.15
N GLU A 37 22.50 7.70 6.77
CA GLU A 37 23.06 7.54 5.42
C GLU A 37 21.94 7.44 4.36
N LEU A 38 20.82 6.78 4.71
CA LEU A 38 19.66 6.71 3.83
C LEU A 38 19.00 8.09 3.67
N ASP A 39 18.80 8.86 4.74
CA ASP A 39 18.27 10.23 4.65
C ASP A 39 19.16 11.12 3.78
N TYR A 40 20.48 11.07 3.98
CA TYR A 40 21.43 11.81 3.15
C TYR A 40 21.33 11.40 1.67
N ALA A 41 21.29 10.09 1.37
CA ALA A 41 21.17 9.60 0.01
C ALA A 41 19.86 10.05 -0.66
N VAL A 42 18.74 10.01 0.07
CA VAL A 42 17.44 10.48 -0.41
C VAL A 42 17.46 11.98 -0.68
N ARG A 43 18.03 12.79 0.22
CA ARG A 43 18.19 14.25 0.00
C ARG A 43 19.07 14.53 -1.21
N SER A 44 20.16 13.80 -1.38
CA SER A 44 21.03 13.96 -2.55
C SER A 44 20.30 13.66 -3.86
N GLU A 45 19.47 12.61 -3.90
CA GLU A 45 18.66 12.28 -5.08
C GLU A 45 17.59 13.35 -5.33
N LEU A 46 16.87 13.79 -4.29
CA LEU A 46 15.88 14.86 -4.39
C LEU A 46 16.48 16.18 -4.87
N SER A 47 17.67 16.55 -4.40
CA SER A 47 18.38 17.74 -4.86
C SER A 47 18.69 17.70 -6.36
N SER A 48 18.89 16.50 -6.93
CA SER A 48 19.07 16.36 -8.38
C SER A 48 17.78 16.58 -9.17
N TRP A 49 16.62 16.30 -8.58
CA TRP A 49 15.30 16.51 -9.20
C TRP A 49 14.81 17.95 -9.05
N PHE A 50 15.20 18.61 -7.96
CA PHE A 50 14.81 19.98 -7.62
C PHE A 50 16.04 20.87 -7.42
N PRO A 51 16.80 21.16 -8.49
CA PRO A 51 18.09 21.85 -8.39
C PRO A 51 17.98 23.25 -7.75
N GLU A 52 16.88 23.98 -8.03
CA GLU A 52 16.61 25.30 -7.45
C GLU A 52 16.41 25.27 -5.93
N HIS A 53 16.05 24.12 -5.38
CA HIS A 53 15.83 23.91 -3.94
C HIS A 53 16.92 23.04 -3.29
N SER A 54 18.01 22.73 -4.01
CA SER A 54 19.04 21.80 -3.55
C SER A 54 19.69 22.21 -2.22
N ALA A 55 19.95 23.50 -2.02
CA ALA A 55 20.49 24.03 -0.76
C ALA A 55 19.51 23.82 0.41
N ASP A 56 18.22 24.09 0.18
CA ASP A 56 17.18 23.90 1.20
C ASP A 56 16.95 22.42 1.52
N ILE A 57 16.96 21.55 0.50
CA ILE A 57 16.84 20.09 0.68
C ILE A 57 17.99 19.57 1.54
N ALA A 58 19.20 20.07 1.31
CA ALA A 58 20.39 19.65 2.05
C ALA A 58 20.42 20.15 3.50
N SER A 59 19.88 21.35 3.79
CA SER A 59 20.15 22.04 5.06
C SER A 59 18.92 22.51 5.84
N SER A 60 17.82 22.82 5.17
CA SER A 60 16.63 23.44 5.77
C SER A 60 15.50 22.44 6.06
N TRP A 61 15.48 21.29 5.38
CA TRP A 61 14.43 20.29 5.55
C TRP A 61 14.55 19.55 6.88
N GLU A 62 13.44 19.49 7.62
CA GLU A 62 13.32 18.73 8.87
C GLU A 62 12.88 17.29 8.60
N PHE A 63 13.66 16.31 9.06
CA PHE A 63 13.28 14.91 8.98
C PHE A 63 12.17 14.60 9.99
N LYS A 64 11.02 14.10 9.52
CA LYS A 64 9.87 13.79 10.39
C LYS A 64 9.77 12.33 10.80
N GLY A 65 10.33 11.41 10.02
CA GLY A 65 10.33 9.99 10.34
C GLY A 65 10.48 9.08 9.12
N MET A 66 10.83 7.82 9.41
CA MET A 66 10.97 6.75 8.43
C MET A 66 10.27 5.50 8.95
N TYR A 67 9.53 4.83 8.06
CA TYR A 67 8.75 3.65 8.39
C TYR A 67 9.11 2.52 7.42
N ARG A 68 9.54 1.38 7.98
CA ARG A 68 9.85 0.17 7.20
C ARG A 68 8.63 -0.75 7.18
N LEU A 69 7.91 -0.74 6.06
CA LEU A 69 6.69 -1.51 5.90
C LEU A 69 6.98 -2.83 5.18
N LYS A 70 7.14 -3.92 5.94
CA LYS A 70 7.29 -5.26 5.37
C LYS A 70 5.98 -5.70 4.72
N GLY A 71 6.04 -6.13 3.45
CA GLY A 71 4.85 -6.54 2.71
C GLY A 71 3.90 -5.39 2.36
N ALA A 72 4.43 -4.17 2.17
CA ALA A 72 3.63 -2.96 1.93
C ALA A 72 2.69 -3.04 0.73
N GLN A 73 3.03 -3.81 -0.30
CA GLN A 73 2.19 -4.01 -1.47
C GLN A 73 2.26 -5.47 -1.92
N PRO A 74 1.11 -6.11 -2.24
CA PRO A 74 1.12 -7.45 -2.80
C PRO A 74 1.79 -7.48 -4.18
N SER A 75 2.41 -8.61 -4.52
CA SER A 75 3.03 -8.83 -5.83
C SER A 75 2.01 -8.61 -6.95
N GLN A 76 2.36 -7.81 -7.96
CA GLN A 76 1.50 -7.54 -9.12
C GLN A 76 1.80 -8.47 -10.32
N LEU A 77 3.03 -8.97 -10.43
CA LEU A 77 3.54 -9.68 -11.61
C LEU A 77 3.76 -11.19 -11.39
N SER A 78 3.15 -11.78 -10.36
CA SER A 78 3.22 -13.23 -10.12
C SER A 78 2.00 -13.96 -10.67
N ARG A 79 2.07 -15.30 -10.79
CA ARG A 79 0.90 -16.16 -11.11
C ARG A 79 -0.29 -15.88 -10.18
N TRP A 80 -0.01 -15.44 -8.96
CA TRP A 80 -1.01 -15.09 -7.96
C TRP A 80 -1.05 -13.59 -7.65
N GLY A 81 -0.65 -12.75 -8.61
CA GLY A 81 -0.54 -11.32 -8.41
C GLY A 81 -1.88 -10.59 -8.36
N ALA A 82 -1.86 -9.45 -7.68
CA ALA A 82 -2.98 -8.55 -7.40
C ALA A 82 -3.26 -7.58 -8.57
N SER A 83 -3.47 -8.15 -9.76
CA SER A 83 -3.66 -7.43 -11.03
C SER A 83 -4.73 -8.09 -11.92
N VAL A 84 -5.72 -8.74 -11.31
CA VAL A 84 -6.79 -9.44 -12.04
C VAL A 84 -7.97 -8.48 -12.19
N HIS A 85 -8.33 -8.16 -13.44
CA HIS A 85 -9.52 -7.35 -13.73
C HIS A 85 -10.79 -8.05 -13.21
N GLY A 86 -11.65 -7.33 -12.48
CA GLY A 86 -12.82 -7.89 -11.82
C GLY A 86 -12.53 -8.67 -10.53
N GLY A 87 -11.25 -8.82 -10.15
CA GLY A 87 -10.83 -9.56 -8.97
C GLY A 87 -10.93 -11.08 -9.11
N ARG A 88 -10.50 -11.79 -8.06
CA ARG A 88 -10.55 -13.25 -7.97
C ARG A 88 -11.77 -13.70 -7.19
N GLU A 89 -12.19 -14.93 -7.44
CA GLU A 89 -13.22 -15.60 -6.66
C GLU A 89 -12.89 -15.57 -5.15
N CYS A 90 -13.86 -15.12 -4.36
CA CYS A 90 -13.70 -14.98 -2.90
C CYS A 90 -13.77 -16.32 -2.14
N ASP A 91 -14.09 -17.42 -2.81
CA ASP A 91 -14.15 -18.78 -2.25
C ASP A 91 -12.91 -19.63 -2.58
N ALA A 92 -11.86 -19.00 -3.15
CA ALA A 92 -10.61 -19.66 -3.50
C ALA A 92 -9.40 -18.80 -3.11
N PHE A 93 -8.34 -19.46 -2.64
CA PHE A 93 -7.07 -18.80 -2.32
C PHE A 93 -5.90 -19.55 -2.92
N ARG A 94 -5.05 -18.84 -3.68
CA ARG A 94 -3.86 -19.39 -4.37
C ARG A 94 -4.17 -20.65 -5.18
N GLY A 95 -5.31 -20.67 -5.88
CA GLY A 95 -5.75 -21.76 -6.75
C GLY A 95 -6.41 -22.94 -6.03
N ARG A 96 -6.68 -22.84 -4.72
CA ARG A 96 -7.38 -23.88 -3.95
C ARG A 96 -8.71 -23.35 -3.45
N LYS A 97 -9.79 -24.13 -3.61
CA LYS A 97 -11.08 -23.82 -2.99
C LYS A 97 -10.95 -23.83 -1.48
N LEU A 98 -11.58 -22.86 -0.83
CA LEU A 98 -11.63 -22.74 0.61
C LEU A 98 -12.70 -23.69 1.20
N PRO A 99 -12.55 -24.11 2.47
CA PRO A 99 -13.62 -24.81 3.17
C PRO A 99 -14.94 -24.03 3.14
N ARG A 100 -16.07 -24.74 3.19
CA ARG A 100 -17.39 -24.10 3.24
C ARG A 100 -17.48 -23.12 4.41
N GLY A 101 -18.03 -21.94 4.13
CA GLY A 101 -18.17 -20.85 5.09
C GLY A 101 -16.93 -19.96 5.22
N LEU A 102 -15.83 -20.27 4.53
CA LEU A 102 -14.63 -19.43 4.50
C LEU A 102 -14.55 -18.64 3.19
N PHE A 103 -14.30 -17.34 3.32
CA PHE A 103 -14.15 -16.42 2.21
C PHE A 103 -12.87 -15.59 2.41
N VAL A 104 -12.29 -15.13 1.31
CA VAL A 104 -11.09 -14.30 1.31
C VAL A 104 -11.35 -12.96 0.63
N CYS A 105 -10.83 -11.89 1.22
CA CYS A 105 -10.86 -10.54 0.69
C CYS A 105 -9.56 -9.81 1.01
N GLY A 106 -9.33 -8.69 0.33
CA GLY A 106 -8.15 -7.85 0.47
C GLY A 106 -7.64 -7.38 -0.88
N ASP A 107 -6.74 -6.41 -0.85
CA ASP A 107 -6.02 -5.89 -2.02
C ASP A 107 -5.29 -6.98 -2.82
N HIS A 108 -4.82 -8.05 -2.16
CA HIS A 108 -4.16 -9.20 -2.78
C HIS A 108 -5.10 -10.15 -3.55
N VAL A 109 -6.42 -9.99 -3.41
CA VAL A 109 -7.45 -10.81 -4.09
C VAL A 109 -8.04 -10.07 -5.30
N SER A 110 -7.93 -8.75 -5.34
CA SER A 110 -8.39 -7.89 -6.44
C SER A 110 -7.20 -7.12 -7.05
N THR A 111 -7.35 -5.81 -7.25
CA THR A 111 -6.25 -4.89 -7.54
C THR A 111 -5.55 -4.47 -6.26
N ALA A 112 -4.22 -4.32 -6.33
CA ALA A 112 -3.35 -3.87 -5.23
C ALA A 112 -3.58 -2.38 -4.83
N THR A 113 -4.81 -2.03 -4.48
CA THR A 113 -5.28 -0.68 -4.19
C THR A 113 -6.29 -0.69 -3.03
N LEU A 114 -6.52 0.46 -2.41
CA LEU A 114 -7.58 0.62 -1.40
C LEU A 114 -8.96 0.27 -1.97
N ASN A 115 -9.26 0.67 -3.21
CA ASN A 115 -10.53 0.35 -3.87
C ASN A 115 -10.66 -1.16 -4.10
N GLY A 116 -9.60 -1.84 -4.56
CA GLY A 116 -9.61 -3.30 -4.72
C GLY A 116 -9.82 -4.04 -3.40
N ALA A 117 -9.25 -3.54 -2.30
CA ALA A 117 -9.52 -4.08 -0.97
C ALA A 117 -10.99 -3.90 -0.56
N MET A 118 -11.56 -2.71 -0.77
CA MET A 118 -12.97 -2.45 -0.44
C MET A 118 -13.93 -3.29 -1.29
N GLU A 119 -13.72 -3.34 -2.61
CA GLU A 119 -14.53 -4.12 -3.53
C GLU A 119 -14.53 -5.61 -3.17
N SER A 120 -13.35 -6.19 -2.96
CA SER A 120 -13.25 -7.61 -2.56
C SER A 120 -13.90 -7.87 -1.20
N GLY A 121 -13.83 -6.92 -0.27
CA GLY A 121 -14.52 -6.98 1.02
C GLY A 121 -16.04 -7.05 0.86
N VAL A 122 -16.62 -6.17 0.02
CA VAL A 122 -18.05 -6.19 -0.30
C VAL A 122 -18.46 -7.52 -0.93
N THR A 123 -17.67 -8.03 -1.87
CA THR A 123 -17.94 -9.32 -2.54
C THR A 123 -17.95 -10.48 -1.54
N ALA A 124 -16.91 -10.60 -0.71
CA ALA A 124 -16.83 -11.64 0.31
C ALA A 124 -17.95 -11.52 1.35
N GLY A 125 -18.32 -10.31 1.75
CA GLY A 125 -19.43 -10.06 2.69
C GLY A 125 -20.79 -10.48 2.13
N LYS A 126 -21.06 -10.21 0.84
CA LYS A 126 -22.29 -10.68 0.18
C LYS A 126 -22.32 -12.20 0.07
N ALA A 127 -21.21 -12.82 -0.30
CA ALA A 127 -21.10 -14.26 -0.43
C ALA A 127 -21.29 -14.97 0.91
N SER A 128 -20.70 -14.43 1.98
CA SER A 128 -20.84 -15.00 3.33
C SER A 128 -22.27 -14.87 3.87
N ALA A 129 -22.93 -13.73 3.64
CA ALA A 129 -24.33 -13.54 4.02
C ALA A 129 -25.27 -14.51 3.28
N ALA A 130 -25.09 -14.68 1.96
CA ALA A 130 -25.86 -15.62 1.16
C ALA A 130 -25.65 -17.08 1.61
N ALA A 131 -24.40 -17.47 1.88
CA ALA A 131 -24.09 -18.81 2.38
C ALA A 131 -24.74 -19.08 3.75
N ALA A 132 -24.69 -18.11 4.66
CA ALA A 132 -25.35 -18.22 5.96
C ALA A 132 -26.87 -18.39 5.82
N ALA A 133 -27.51 -17.60 4.96
CA ALA A 133 -28.95 -17.70 4.71
C ALA A 133 -29.35 -19.08 4.13
N ALA A 134 -28.55 -19.62 3.20
CA ALA A 134 -28.78 -20.95 2.64
C ALA A 134 -28.66 -22.06 3.70
N MET A 135 -27.68 -21.96 4.62
CA MET A 135 -27.53 -22.93 5.71
C MET A 135 -28.73 -22.93 6.66
N VAL A 136 -29.28 -21.74 6.97
CA VAL A 136 -30.51 -21.62 7.78
C VAL A 136 -31.70 -22.24 7.07
N SER A 137 -31.81 -22.09 5.74
CA SER A 137 -32.90 -22.66 4.95
C SER A 137 -32.81 -24.18 4.78
N MET A 138 -31.62 -24.77 4.80
CA MET A 138 -31.41 -26.23 4.67
C MET A 138 -31.54 -26.98 6.01
N GLY A 139 -31.51 -26.26 7.14
CA GLY A 139 -31.71 -26.80 8.48
C GLY A 139 -33.16 -26.77 8.98
N ARG A 140 -34.11 -26.36 8.14
CA ARG A 140 -35.56 -26.52 8.31
C ARG A 140 -36.06 -27.59 7.35
#